data_AF-A0A131XPB6-F1
#
_entry.id   AF-A0A131XPB6-F1
#
_cell.length_a   1.000
_cell.length_b   1.000
_cell.length_c   1.000
_cell.angle_alpha   90.00
_cell.angle_beta   90.00
_cell.angle_gamma   90.00
#
_symmetry.space_group_name_H-M   'P 1'
#
loop_
_entity.id
_entity.type
_entity.pdbx_description
1 polymer ?
#
loop_
_entity_poly.entity_id
_entity_poly.type
_entity_poly.pdbx_seq_one_letter_code
_entity_poly.pdbx_strand_id
1 'polypeptide(L)'
;MTKHLRYPPDKRPSFQKLRISCPFFFPWSQLVQEWRTLDQPPVDDVGHEESTFYVLRSRKVLRRLAALFADANKKRKKGTPSAMVTSKQLDDIRATARAASLDLSHALVCVELTSSSKGVPKQFDSISMPTTEDIVAMKECSPADTAKAPCESLRRLKKLKEAKSKKRKAPRPTVEELLARPTVSKVVKSCSRLLLGGVVSGDYCFSSACGRGIGYCAFEGLVCLIQTCTSAGVRPLVFFRHQHSVQYRYATVRILEEC
;
A
#
# COMPACT_ATOMS: atom_id res chain seq x y z
N MET A 1 -7.98 18.35 3.05
CA MET A 1 -9.45 18.39 2.99
C MET A 1 -10.01 19.75 2.55
N THR A 2 -9.60 20.88 3.14
CA THR A 2 -10.13 22.24 2.86
C THR A 2 -10.09 22.63 1.38
N LYS A 3 -8.97 22.38 0.69
CA LYS A 3 -8.82 22.62 -0.76
C LYS A 3 -9.85 21.82 -1.59
N HIS A 4 -10.11 20.56 -1.23
CA HIS A 4 -11.06 19.70 -1.94
C HIS A 4 -12.50 20.19 -1.81
N LEU A 5 -12.89 20.69 -0.63
CA LEU A 5 -14.24 21.21 -0.41
C LEU A 5 -14.49 22.61 -0.96
N ARG A 6 -13.43 23.36 -1.29
CA ARG A 6 -13.54 24.64 -1.98
C ARG A 6 -14.09 24.50 -3.40
N TYR A 7 -13.75 23.39 -4.08
CA TYR A 7 -14.26 23.11 -5.42
C TYR A 7 -15.70 22.57 -5.38
N PRO A 8 -16.55 22.97 -6.34
CA PRO A 8 -17.90 22.42 -6.45
C PRO A 8 -17.86 20.90 -6.74
N PRO A 9 -18.94 20.16 -6.43
CA PRO A 9 -18.98 18.70 -6.56
C PRO A 9 -18.50 18.14 -7.91
N ASP A 10 -18.85 18.80 -9.03
CA ASP A 10 -18.49 18.34 -10.38
C ASP A 10 -17.05 18.69 -10.80
N LYS A 11 -16.34 19.50 -10.00
CA LYS A 11 -14.95 19.89 -10.26
C LYS A 11 -13.96 19.21 -9.31
N ARG A 12 -14.43 18.28 -8.47
CA ARG A 12 -13.61 17.51 -7.55
C ARG A 12 -13.81 16.01 -7.79
N PRO A 13 -12.76 15.18 -7.63
CA PRO A 13 -12.87 13.75 -7.80
C PRO A 13 -13.75 13.12 -6.72
N SER A 14 -14.55 12.13 -7.08
CA SER A 14 -15.30 11.35 -6.09
C SER A 14 -14.45 10.21 -5.56
N PHE A 15 -13.87 10.38 -4.38
CA PHE A 15 -13.05 9.33 -3.73
C PHE A 15 -13.83 8.04 -3.46
N GLN A 16 -15.15 8.15 -3.20
CA GLN A 16 -16.03 6.99 -3.05
C GLN A 16 -16.12 6.16 -4.34
N LYS A 17 -16.21 6.82 -5.51
CA LYS A 17 -16.18 6.12 -6.82
C LYS A 17 -14.80 5.52 -7.10
N LEU A 18 -13.74 6.18 -6.67
CA LEU A 18 -12.35 5.73 -6.82
C LEU A 18 -11.91 4.68 -5.79
N ARG A 19 -12.80 4.25 -4.88
CA ARG A 19 -12.50 3.29 -3.79
C ARG A 19 -11.37 3.75 -2.85
N ILE A 20 -11.30 5.05 -2.57
CA ILE A 20 -10.32 5.62 -1.66
C ILE A 20 -11.01 5.99 -0.36
N SER A 21 -10.64 5.30 0.72
CA SER A 21 -11.20 5.52 2.06
C SER A 21 -10.58 6.74 2.74
N CYS A 22 -9.26 6.93 2.60
CA CYS A 22 -8.50 7.96 3.30
C CYS A 22 -7.68 8.83 2.32
N PRO A 23 -8.28 9.83 1.66
CA PRO A 23 -7.57 10.66 0.67
C PRO A 23 -6.63 11.71 1.29
N PHE A 24 -6.76 12.00 2.59
CA PHE A 24 -6.05 13.11 3.24
C PHE A 24 -5.25 12.72 4.48
N PHE A 25 -5.18 11.43 4.81
CA PHE A 25 -4.42 10.92 5.93
C PHE A 25 -4.15 9.43 5.71
N PHE A 26 -3.28 8.86 6.54
CA PHE A 26 -2.95 7.44 6.49
C PHE A 26 -3.52 6.71 7.72
N PRO A 27 -4.38 5.70 7.53
CA PRO A 27 -4.94 4.92 8.63
C PRO A 27 -3.97 3.82 9.07
N TRP A 28 -2.79 4.19 9.56
CA TRP A 28 -1.70 3.25 9.86
C TRP A 28 -2.06 2.19 10.89
N SER A 29 -2.71 2.57 12.00
CA SER A 29 -3.18 1.64 13.03
C SER A 29 -4.09 0.57 12.45
N GLN A 30 -5.11 0.99 11.69
CA GLN A 30 -6.06 0.09 11.05
C GLN A 30 -5.39 -0.78 9.99
N LEU A 31 -4.48 -0.22 9.19
CA LEU A 31 -3.72 -0.96 8.19
C LEU A 31 -2.93 -2.09 8.84
N VAL A 32 -2.16 -1.80 9.88
CA VAL A 32 -1.32 -2.77 10.59
C VAL A 32 -2.19 -3.82 11.27
N GLN A 33 -3.26 -3.41 11.95
CA GLN A 33 -4.18 -4.34 12.60
C GLN A 33 -4.86 -5.28 11.60
N GLU A 34 -5.37 -4.76 10.48
CA GLU A 34 -6.03 -5.57 9.46
C GLU A 34 -5.08 -6.57 8.79
N TRP A 35 -3.80 -6.23 8.62
CA TRP A 35 -2.80 -7.19 8.11
C TRP A 35 -2.53 -8.33 9.10
N ARG A 36 -2.56 -8.06 10.41
CA ARG A 36 -2.39 -9.11 11.45
C ARG A 36 -3.56 -10.09 11.48
N THR A 37 -4.77 -9.59 11.25
CA THR A 37 -6.01 -10.38 11.32
C THR A 37 -6.54 -10.79 9.94
N LEU A 38 -5.78 -10.61 8.87
CA LEU A 38 -6.28 -10.74 7.49
C LEU A 38 -6.85 -12.13 7.18
N ASP A 39 -6.24 -13.15 7.77
CA ASP A 39 -6.56 -14.58 7.64
C ASP A 39 -7.42 -15.11 8.80
N GLN A 40 -7.74 -14.27 9.79
CA GLN A 40 -8.60 -14.65 10.90
C GLN A 40 -10.08 -14.42 10.52
N PRO A 41 -11.00 -15.30 10.96
CA PRO A 41 -12.42 -15.05 10.79
C PRO A 41 -12.81 -13.74 11.50
N PRO A 42 -13.80 -12.99 10.98
CA PRO A 42 -14.27 -11.78 11.64
C PRO A 42 -14.82 -12.16 13.01
N VAL A 43 -14.04 -11.85 14.06
CA VAL A 43 -14.51 -11.96 15.43
C VAL A 43 -15.40 -10.75 15.67
N ASP A 44 -16.66 -10.98 16.01
CA ASP A 44 -17.61 -9.92 16.36
C ASP A 44 -17.04 -9.08 17.52
N ASP A 45 -16.94 -7.77 17.28
CA ASP A 45 -16.74 -6.67 18.24
C ASP A 45 -16.04 -7.04 19.57
N VAL A 46 -14.76 -7.39 19.52
CA VAL A 46 -13.91 -7.38 20.72
C VAL A 46 -13.17 -6.07 20.73
N GLY A 47 -13.67 -5.12 21.53
CA GLY A 47 -12.94 -4.00 22.14
C GLY A 47 -12.09 -3.13 21.22
N HIS A 48 -12.31 -1.81 21.24
CA HIS A 48 -11.35 -0.85 20.71
C HIS A 48 -10.07 -0.87 21.56
N GLU A 49 -9.26 -1.93 21.49
CA GLU A 49 -7.85 -1.80 21.81
C GLU A 49 -7.28 -0.83 20.78
N GLU A 50 -6.84 0.34 21.24
CA GLU A 50 -6.12 1.28 20.40
C GLU A 50 -4.91 0.54 19.82
N SER A 51 -5.03 0.07 18.58
CA SER A 51 -3.96 -0.68 17.94
C SER A 51 -2.77 0.24 17.73
N THR A 52 -1.83 0.11 18.64
CA THR A 52 -0.57 0.80 18.56
C THR A 52 0.25 0.17 17.45
N PHE A 53 0.92 1.02 16.66
CA PHE A 53 1.91 0.62 15.68
C PHE A 53 3.20 1.38 15.99
N TYR A 54 4.32 0.88 15.49
CA TYR A 54 5.59 1.59 15.57
C TYR A 54 6.33 1.53 14.25
N VAL A 55 7.25 2.48 14.04
CA VAL A 55 8.13 2.47 12.87
C VAL A 55 9.40 1.68 13.22
N LEU A 56 9.68 0.63 12.45
CA LEU A 56 10.87 -0.19 12.64
C LEU A 56 12.13 0.61 12.26
N ARG A 57 12.97 0.89 13.25
CA ARG A 57 14.27 1.59 13.08
C ARG A 57 15.49 0.74 13.45
N SER A 58 15.30 -0.51 13.87
CA SER A 58 16.41 -1.39 14.22
C SER A 58 17.22 -1.74 12.97
N ARG A 59 18.42 -1.14 12.84
CA ARG A 59 19.32 -1.36 11.70
C ARG A 59 19.65 -2.83 11.48
N LYS A 60 19.77 -3.63 12.55
CA LYS A 60 20.04 -5.08 12.45
C LYS A 60 18.90 -5.81 11.72
N VAL A 61 17.65 -5.49 12.07
CA VAL A 61 16.47 -6.09 11.44
C VAL A 61 16.28 -5.55 10.02
N LEU A 62 16.39 -4.23 9.85
CA LEU A 62 16.25 -3.57 8.54
C LEU A 62 17.27 -4.06 7.52
N ARG A 63 18.54 -4.24 7.90
CA ARG A 63 19.58 -4.78 7.00
C ARG A 63 19.24 -6.18 6.51
N ARG A 64 18.75 -7.06 7.39
CA ARG A 64 18.34 -8.41 7.00
C ARG A 64 17.13 -8.39 6.06
N LEU A 65 16.15 -7.53 6.35
CA LEU A 65 14.97 -7.34 5.50
C LEU A 65 15.34 -6.73 4.14
N ALA A 66 16.20 -5.72 4.12
CA ALA A 66 16.70 -5.08 2.91
C ALA A 66 17.51 -6.07 2.05
N ALA A 67 18.38 -6.88 2.65
CA ALA A 67 19.10 -7.93 1.95
C ALA A 67 18.15 -8.94 1.30
N LEU A 68 17.10 -9.38 2.02
CA LEU A 68 16.08 -10.28 1.47
C LEU A 68 15.39 -9.70 0.23
N PHE A 69 14.97 -8.43 0.28
CA PHE A 69 14.36 -7.74 -0.86
C PHE A 69 15.36 -7.49 -1.99
N ALA A 70 16.62 -7.18 -1.68
CA ALA A 70 17.67 -7.00 -2.67
C ALA A 70 17.96 -8.30 -3.43
N ASP A 71 18.04 -9.43 -2.71
CA ASP A 71 18.25 -10.74 -3.30
C ASP A 71 17.08 -11.18 -4.19
N ALA A 72 15.84 -10.94 -3.74
CA ALA A 72 14.65 -11.22 -4.55
C ALA A 72 14.54 -10.33 -5.80
N ASN A 73 15.14 -9.14 -5.79
CA ASN A 73 15.20 -8.24 -6.96
C ASN A 73 16.31 -8.62 -7.97
N LYS A 74 17.31 -9.42 -7.59
CA LYS A 74 18.37 -9.88 -8.52
C LYS A 74 17.77 -10.75 -9.62
N LYS A 75 18.37 -10.71 -10.82
CA LYS A 75 17.98 -11.62 -11.93
C LYS A 75 18.18 -13.06 -11.43
N ARG A 76 17.11 -13.84 -11.44
CA ARG A 76 17.14 -15.24 -10.99
C ARG A 76 18.11 -16.03 -11.87
N LYS A 77 19.22 -16.50 -11.28
CA LYS A 77 20.07 -17.54 -11.89
C LYS A 77 19.41 -18.90 -11.61
N LYS A 78 19.62 -19.89 -12.49
CA LYS A 78 19.27 -21.30 -12.21
C LYS A 78 19.89 -21.68 -10.85
N GLY A 79 19.05 -21.98 -9.85
CA GLY A 79 19.47 -22.17 -8.44
C GLY A 79 18.90 -21.15 -7.42
N THR A 80 17.94 -20.31 -7.82
CA THR A 80 17.22 -19.34 -6.97
C THR A 80 16.84 -19.89 -5.57
N PRO A 81 16.83 -19.06 -4.50
CA PRO A 81 16.30 -19.47 -3.21
C PRO A 81 14.88 -20.03 -3.35
N SER A 82 14.71 -21.28 -2.92
CA SER A 82 13.42 -21.93 -2.76
C SER A 82 12.55 -21.13 -1.78
N ALA A 83 11.22 -21.27 -1.86
CA ALA A 83 10.29 -20.73 -0.87
C ALA A 83 10.72 -21.06 0.57
N MET A 84 11.32 -22.24 0.77
CA MET A 84 11.88 -22.69 2.05
C MET A 84 13.06 -21.84 2.57
N VAL A 85 13.89 -21.30 1.68
CA VAL A 85 15.01 -20.42 2.07
C VAL A 85 14.47 -19.06 2.50
N THR A 86 13.52 -18.52 1.74
CA THR A 86 12.85 -17.25 2.08
C THR A 86 12.11 -17.34 3.41
N SER A 87 11.40 -18.44 3.68
CA SER A 87 10.72 -18.62 4.97
C SER A 87 11.72 -18.67 6.13
N LYS A 88 12.82 -19.40 5.98
CA LYS A 88 13.88 -19.44 7.00
C LYS A 88 14.49 -18.06 7.26
N GLN A 89 14.78 -17.29 6.21
CA GLN A 89 15.29 -15.93 6.35
C GLN A 89 14.29 -15.00 7.07
N LEU A 90 12.99 -15.16 6.82
CA LEU A 90 11.94 -14.42 7.52
C LEU A 90 11.86 -14.81 9.01
N ASP A 91 11.99 -16.08 9.33
CA ASP A 91 12.03 -16.56 10.72
C ASP A 91 13.26 -16.03 11.46
N ASP A 92 14.43 -15.99 10.80
CA ASP A 92 15.64 -15.38 11.33
C ASP A 92 15.47 -13.86 11.58
N ILE A 93 14.76 -13.15 10.69
CA ILE A 93 14.42 -11.73 10.87
C ILE A 93 13.52 -11.56 12.09
N ARG A 94 12.46 -12.38 12.22
CA ARG A 94 11.56 -12.38 13.40
C ARG A 94 12.32 -12.71 14.69
N ALA A 95 13.22 -13.70 14.67
CA ALA A 95 14.06 -14.03 15.81
C ALA A 95 14.99 -12.88 16.20
N THR A 96 15.60 -12.21 15.22
CA THR A 96 16.45 -11.03 15.45
C THR A 96 15.66 -9.89 16.08
N ALA A 97 14.41 -9.68 15.66
CA ALA A 97 13.53 -8.67 16.25
C ALA A 97 13.10 -9.03 17.68
N ARG A 98 12.75 -10.30 17.95
CA ARG A 98 12.44 -10.78 19.31
C ARG A 98 13.63 -10.62 20.26
N ALA A 99 14.85 -10.87 19.79
CA ALA A 99 16.07 -10.63 20.56
C ALA A 99 16.30 -9.14 20.91
N ALA A 100 15.66 -8.23 20.17
CA ALA A 100 15.64 -6.79 20.45
C ALA A 100 14.33 -6.34 21.12
N SER A 101 13.50 -7.28 21.60
CA SER A 101 12.19 -7.01 22.22
C SER A 101 11.21 -6.26 21.31
N LEU A 102 11.28 -6.50 20.00
CA LEU A 102 10.40 -5.89 18.99
C LEU A 102 9.43 -6.94 18.43
N ASP A 103 8.13 -6.67 18.52
CA ASP A 103 7.11 -7.45 17.81
C ASP A 103 6.86 -6.88 16.41
N LEU A 104 7.32 -7.59 15.38
CA LEU A 104 7.18 -7.10 14.00
C LEU A 104 5.73 -7.09 13.49
N SER A 105 4.79 -7.74 14.18
CA SER A 105 3.38 -7.75 13.77
C SER A 105 2.76 -6.34 13.79
N HIS A 106 3.29 -5.44 14.64
CA HIS A 106 2.88 -4.04 14.77
C HIS A 106 3.76 -3.05 13.98
N ALA A 107 4.72 -3.55 13.21
CA ALA A 107 5.75 -2.72 12.59
C ALA A 107 5.29 -2.11 11.26
N LEU A 108 5.55 -0.82 11.12
CA LEU A 108 5.67 -0.14 9.83
C LEU A 108 7.13 -0.09 9.40
N VAL A 109 7.37 -0.38 8.13
CA VAL A 109 8.70 -0.34 7.52
C VAL A 109 8.75 0.80 6.52
N CYS A 110 9.79 1.62 6.60
CA CYS A 110 10.01 2.68 5.63
C CYS A 110 10.55 2.09 4.33
N VAL A 111 9.92 2.47 3.22
CA VAL A 111 10.25 1.96 1.90
C VAL A 111 10.44 3.09 0.91
N GLU A 112 11.41 2.92 0.03
CA GLU A 112 11.58 3.72 -1.17
C GLU A 112 10.93 2.99 -2.35
N LEU A 113 10.11 3.74 -3.10
CA LEU A 113 9.52 3.31 -4.35
C LEU A 113 10.27 3.97 -5.50
N THR A 114 10.63 3.17 -6.50
CA THR A 114 11.13 3.67 -7.77
C THR A 114 10.16 3.27 -8.88
N SER A 115 9.59 4.24 -9.57
CA SER A 115 8.65 3.98 -10.65
C SER A 115 9.33 3.25 -11.80
N SER A 116 8.77 2.11 -12.19
CA SER A 116 9.25 1.28 -13.30
C SER A 116 8.44 1.49 -14.58
N SER A 117 7.40 2.31 -14.53
CA SER A 117 6.57 2.67 -15.67
C SER A 117 6.30 4.17 -15.71
N LYS A 118 5.58 4.67 -16.72
CA LYS A 118 5.22 6.10 -16.79
C LYS A 118 4.42 6.49 -15.55
N GLY A 119 4.94 7.37 -14.71
CA GLY A 119 4.23 7.84 -13.52
C GLY A 119 5.18 8.38 -12.47
N VAL A 120 4.66 9.20 -11.56
CA VAL A 120 5.43 9.75 -10.44
C VAL A 120 4.62 9.48 -9.18
N PRO A 121 5.17 8.75 -8.19
CA PRO A 121 4.53 8.60 -6.89
C PRO A 121 4.33 9.98 -6.26
N LYS A 122 3.15 10.23 -5.70
CA LYS A 122 2.82 11.47 -4.99
C LYS A 122 2.34 11.17 -3.57
N GLN A 123 2.29 12.22 -2.76
CA GLN A 123 1.74 12.12 -1.41
C GLN A 123 0.29 11.61 -1.43
N PHE A 124 -0.01 10.69 -0.50
CA PHE A 124 -1.29 9.97 -0.37
C PHE A 124 -1.56 8.95 -1.49
N ASP A 125 -0.57 8.62 -2.31
CA ASP A 125 -0.69 7.48 -3.22
C ASP A 125 -0.73 6.18 -2.41
N SER A 126 -1.61 5.26 -2.83
CA SER A 126 -1.72 3.95 -2.21
C SER A 126 -0.68 3.01 -2.79
N ILE A 127 -0.04 2.22 -1.93
CA ILE A 127 0.87 1.14 -2.32
C ILE A 127 0.10 -0.17 -2.22
N SER A 128 0.07 -0.96 -3.29
CA SER A 128 -0.76 -2.17 -3.39
C SER A 128 0.04 -3.37 -3.87
N MET A 129 -0.31 -4.54 -3.37
CA MET A 129 0.26 -5.83 -3.74
C MET A 129 -0.33 -6.31 -5.08
N PRO A 130 0.46 -6.95 -5.96
CA PRO A 130 -0.07 -7.57 -7.17
C PRO A 130 -0.93 -8.81 -6.86
N THR A 131 -2.01 -9.00 -7.62
CA THR A 131 -2.81 -10.23 -7.53
C THR A 131 -2.19 -11.38 -8.33
N THR A 132 -2.76 -12.57 -8.20
CA THR A 132 -2.39 -13.74 -8.99
C THR A 132 -2.49 -13.49 -10.50
N GLU A 133 -3.55 -12.80 -10.93
CA GLU A 133 -3.75 -12.43 -12.34
C GLU A 133 -2.67 -11.43 -12.80
N ASP A 134 -2.34 -10.45 -11.96
CA ASP A 134 -1.29 -9.48 -12.26
C ASP A 134 0.08 -10.18 -12.41
N ILE A 135 0.35 -11.20 -11.59
CA ILE A 135 1.60 -11.97 -11.63
C ILE A 135 1.71 -12.79 -12.92
N VAL A 136 0.61 -13.40 -13.38
CA VAL A 136 0.58 -14.10 -14.67
C VAL A 136 0.86 -13.12 -15.80
N ALA A 137 0.15 -11.98 -15.83
CA ALA A 137 0.36 -10.94 -16.84
C ALA A 137 1.80 -10.39 -16.85
N MET A 138 2.43 -10.25 -15.68
CA MET A 138 3.84 -9.83 -15.56
C MET A 138 4.84 -10.84 -16.14
N LYS A 139 4.51 -12.14 -16.17
CA LYS A 139 5.38 -13.17 -16.77
C LYS A 139 5.23 -13.25 -18.28
N GLU A 140 4.00 -13.06 -18.76
CA GLU A 140 3.67 -13.17 -20.19
C GLU A 140 4.19 -11.97 -21.00
N CYS A 141 4.31 -10.80 -20.37
CA CYS A 141 4.78 -9.60 -21.05
C CYS A 141 6.31 -9.56 -21.16
N SER A 142 6.81 -9.48 -22.40
CA SER A 142 8.23 -9.30 -22.70
C SER A 142 8.72 -7.91 -22.27
N PRO A 143 10.02 -7.70 -21.97
CA PRO A 143 10.56 -6.41 -21.51
C PRO A 143 10.33 -5.23 -22.47
N ALA A 144 10.08 -5.50 -23.75
CA ALA A 144 9.85 -4.49 -24.79
C ALA A 144 8.41 -3.96 -24.81
N ASP A 145 7.43 -4.79 -24.44
CA ASP A 145 6.06 -4.36 -24.29
C ASP A 145 5.85 -4.01 -22.82
N THR A 146 5.93 -2.72 -22.51
CA THR A 146 5.59 -2.23 -21.17
C THR A 146 4.10 -2.46 -20.96
N ALA A 147 3.73 -3.67 -20.52
CA ALA A 147 2.36 -4.04 -20.22
C ALA A 147 1.77 -2.93 -19.37
N LYS A 148 0.69 -2.32 -19.85
CA LYS A 148 0.07 -1.25 -19.12
C LYS A 148 -0.46 -1.85 -17.82
N ALA A 149 0.01 -1.33 -16.69
CA ALA A 149 -0.48 -1.73 -15.38
C ALA A 149 -2.02 -1.69 -15.36
N PRO A 150 -2.66 -2.53 -14.54
CA PRO A 150 -4.11 -2.63 -14.51
C PRO A 150 -4.79 -1.33 -14.08
N CYS A 151 -6.08 -1.22 -14.37
CA CYS A 151 -6.94 -0.13 -13.88
C CYS A 151 -7.85 -0.64 -12.77
N GLU A 152 -8.10 0.20 -11.77
CA GLU A 152 -9.15 -0.03 -10.79
C GLU A 152 -10.54 0.17 -11.41
N SER A 153 -11.47 -0.69 -11.01
CA SER A 153 -12.88 -0.55 -11.36
C SER A 153 -13.57 0.53 -10.52
N LEU A 154 -14.22 1.48 -11.21
CA LEU A 154 -15.02 2.51 -10.52
C LEU A 154 -16.17 1.87 -9.75
N ARG A 155 -16.31 2.24 -8.47
CA ARG A 155 -17.43 1.81 -7.64
C ARG A 155 -18.72 2.46 -8.15
N ARG A 156 -19.69 1.63 -8.54
CA ARG A 156 -21.05 2.09 -8.83
C ARG A 156 -21.73 2.48 -7.52
N LEU A 157 -21.98 3.78 -7.36
CA LEU A 157 -22.77 4.29 -6.24
C LEU A 157 -24.25 4.06 -6.58
N LYS A 158 -24.99 3.40 -5.68
CA LYS A 158 -26.45 3.31 -5.79
C LYS A 158 -27.00 4.74 -5.75
N LYS A 159 -27.70 5.17 -6.80
CA LYS A 159 -28.46 6.43 -6.75
C LYS A 159 -29.55 6.22 -5.71
N LEU A 160 -29.43 6.88 -4.55
CA LEU A 160 -30.57 7.03 -3.65
C LEU A 160 -31.64 7.77 -4.46
N LYS A 161 -32.86 7.21 -4.54
CA LYS A 161 -33.99 7.87 -5.20
C LYS A 161 -34.22 9.17 -4.44
N GLU A 162 -33.78 10.29 -5.01
CA GLU A 162 -34.00 11.61 -4.43
C GLU A 162 -35.51 11.86 -4.40
N ALA A 163 -36.12 11.80 -3.20
CA ALA A 163 -37.39 12.48 -2.98
C ALA A 163 -37.16 13.95 -3.35
N LYS A 164 -38.05 14.52 -4.17
CA LYS A 164 -38.02 15.91 -4.66
C LYS A 164 -38.11 16.91 -3.49
N SER A 165 -37.10 16.98 -2.64
CA SER A 165 -36.96 18.02 -1.64
C SER A 165 -36.14 19.15 -2.26
N LYS A 166 -36.64 20.38 -2.10
CA LYS A 166 -36.06 21.62 -2.63
C LYS A 166 -34.54 21.61 -2.42
N LYS A 167 -33.76 21.88 -3.48
CA LYS A 167 -32.29 21.96 -3.49
C LYS A 167 -31.77 22.95 -2.43
N ARG A 168 -31.71 22.52 -1.17
CA ARG A 168 -30.94 23.22 -0.13
C ARG A 168 -29.48 22.94 -0.45
N LYS A 169 -28.67 24.00 -0.59
CA LYS A 169 -27.21 23.86 -0.66
C LYS A 169 -26.80 23.04 0.57
N ALA A 170 -26.14 21.90 0.36
CA ALA A 170 -25.62 21.11 1.47
C ALA A 170 -24.78 22.06 2.36
N PRO A 171 -24.98 22.03 3.69
CA PRO A 171 -24.20 22.86 4.59
C PRO A 171 -22.71 22.61 4.35
N ARG A 172 -21.90 23.68 4.39
CA ARG A 172 -20.44 23.51 4.40
C ARG A 172 -20.10 22.81 5.72
N PRO A 173 -19.30 21.73 5.70
CA PRO A 173 -18.94 21.03 6.92
C PRO A 173 -18.17 21.95 7.86
N THR A 174 -18.36 21.73 9.15
CA THR A 174 -17.72 22.51 10.22
C THR A 174 -16.21 22.22 10.24
N VAL A 175 -15.41 23.14 10.81
CA VAL A 175 -13.96 22.94 10.97
C VAL A 175 -13.66 21.67 11.76
N GLU A 176 -14.47 21.33 12.76
CA GLU A 176 -14.35 20.10 13.54
C GLU A 176 -14.60 18.85 12.68
N GLU A 177 -15.64 18.83 11.85
CA GLU A 177 -15.90 17.74 10.90
C GLU A 177 -14.80 17.59 9.84
N LEU A 178 -14.12 18.69 9.51
CA LEU A 178 -12.97 18.71 8.61
C LEU A 178 -11.70 18.14 9.23
N LEU A 179 -11.58 18.22 10.56
CA LEU A 179 -10.44 17.75 11.34
C LEU A 179 -10.66 16.34 11.90
N ALA A 180 -11.92 15.93 12.07
CA ALA A 180 -12.29 14.61 12.54
C ALA A 180 -11.77 13.53 11.56
N ARG A 181 -10.99 12.59 12.09
CA ARG A 181 -10.59 11.41 11.32
C ARG A 181 -11.78 10.46 11.26
N PRO A 182 -12.28 10.09 10.07
CA PRO A 182 -13.34 9.11 9.98
C PRO A 182 -12.87 7.78 10.53
N THR A 183 -13.74 7.06 11.24
CA THR A 183 -13.51 5.65 11.54
C THR A 183 -13.54 4.88 10.23
N VAL A 184 -12.44 4.18 9.92
CA VAL A 184 -12.29 3.44 8.67
C VAL A 184 -12.13 1.98 9.00
N SER A 185 -12.95 1.15 8.36
CA SER A 185 -12.81 -0.30 8.36
C SER A 185 -12.47 -0.80 6.96
N LYS A 186 -11.81 -1.96 6.89
CA LYS A 186 -11.46 -2.64 5.65
C LYS A 186 -10.53 -1.80 4.77
N VAL A 187 -9.52 -1.17 5.37
CA VAL A 187 -8.44 -0.43 4.71
C VAL A 187 -7.69 -1.33 3.72
N VAL A 188 -7.23 -2.51 4.14
CA VAL A 188 -6.40 -3.41 3.32
C VAL A 188 -7.18 -3.88 2.08
N LYS A 189 -8.47 -4.21 2.26
CA LYS A 189 -9.38 -4.70 1.20
C LYS A 189 -10.23 -3.58 0.58
N SER A 190 -9.82 -2.31 0.68
CA SER A 190 -10.62 -1.20 0.15
C SER A 190 -10.67 -1.18 -1.38
N CYS A 191 -9.62 -1.69 -2.03
CA CYS A 191 -9.44 -1.74 -3.48
C CYS A 191 -9.52 -3.18 -4.01
N SER A 192 -9.43 -3.35 -5.34
CA SER A 192 -9.31 -4.68 -5.95
C SER A 192 -8.03 -5.41 -5.54
N ARG A 193 -6.96 -4.65 -5.25
CA ARG A 193 -5.65 -5.12 -4.80
C ARG A 193 -5.46 -4.77 -3.33
N LEU A 194 -4.80 -5.67 -2.59
CA LEU A 194 -4.53 -5.48 -1.17
C LEU A 194 -3.59 -4.29 -0.97
N LEU A 195 -3.96 -3.36 -0.08
CA LEU A 195 -3.11 -2.22 0.27
C LEU A 195 -2.00 -2.65 1.22
N LEU A 196 -0.76 -2.40 0.85
CA LEU A 196 0.42 -2.62 1.66
C LEU A 196 0.75 -1.41 2.54
N GLY A 197 0.44 -0.22 2.04
CA GLY A 197 0.97 1.03 2.60
C GLY A 197 0.55 2.27 1.83
N GLY A 198 1.23 3.38 2.15
CA GLY A 198 0.98 4.67 1.54
C GLY A 198 2.27 5.47 1.33
N VAL A 199 2.27 6.31 0.29
CA VAL A 199 3.37 7.20 -0.06
C VAL A 199 3.24 8.50 0.72
N VAL A 200 4.22 8.81 1.57
CA VAL A 200 4.24 10.02 2.39
C VAL A 200 4.80 11.20 1.63
N SER A 201 5.86 10.98 0.85
CA SER A 201 6.49 11.99 0.00
C SER A 201 6.89 11.35 -1.32
N GLY A 202 6.68 12.05 -2.43
CA GLY A 202 7.07 11.53 -3.73
C GLY A 202 7.10 12.62 -4.78
N ASP A 203 8.11 12.54 -5.63
CA ASP A 203 8.29 13.44 -6.76
C ASP A 203 9.15 12.85 -7.88
N TYR A 204 9.27 13.59 -8.97
CA TYR A 204 10.19 13.24 -10.04
C TYR A 204 11.63 13.47 -9.57
N CYS A 205 12.45 12.44 -9.63
CA CYS A 205 13.85 12.54 -9.31
C CYS A 205 14.67 12.83 -10.59
N PHE A 206 15.30 13.99 -10.63
CA PHE A 206 16.18 14.37 -11.75
C PHE A 206 17.42 13.50 -11.85
N SER A 207 18.02 13.06 -10.73
CA SER A 207 19.23 12.22 -10.74
C SER A 207 19.01 10.83 -11.32
N SER A 208 17.80 10.27 -11.20
CA SER A 208 17.45 8.96 -11.76
C SER A 208 16.50 9.05 -12.95
N ALA A 209 16.17 10.27 -13.39
CA ALA A 209 15.22 10.57 -14.46
C ALA A 209 13.89 9.80 -14.37
N CYS A 210 13.42 9.52 -13.15
CA CYS A 210 12.21 8.72 -12.91
C CYS A 210 11.48 9.16 -11.63
N GLY A 211 10.21 8.76 -11.51
CA GLY A 211 9.44 9.03 -10.29
C GLY A 211 9.96 8.23 -9.11
N ARG A 212 10.25 8.89 -7.99
CA ARG A 212 10.61 8.25 -6.72
C ARG A 212 9.67 8.68 -5.60
N GLY A 213 9.51 7.83 -4.61
CA GLY A 213 8.72 8.15 -3.43
C GLY A 213 9.19 7.41 -2.20
N ILE A 214 8.91 7.97 -1.04
CA ILE A 214 9.12 7.38 0.27
C ILE A 214 7.76 7.15 0.89
N GLY A 215 7.56 5.96 1.43
CA GLY A 215 6.32 5.57 2.07
C GLY A 215 6.56 4.62 3.24
N TYR A 216 5.47 4.21 3.85
CA TYR A 216 5.47 3.18 4.88
C TYR A 216 4.55 2.05 4.46
N CYS A 217 5.01 0.83 4.67
CA CYS A 217 4.24 -0.39 4.48
C CYS A 217 4.17 -1.18 5.79
N ALA A 218 3.08 -1.92 6.00
CA ALA A 218 2.99 -2.87 7.09
C ALA A 218 3.98 -4.02 6.88
N PHE A 219 4.68 -4.44 7.93
CA PHE A 219 5.65 -5.53 7.86
C PHE A 219 5.01 -6.83 7.35
N GLU A 220 3.87 -7.25 7.91
CA GLU A 220 3.17 -8.48 7.48
C GLU A 220 2.73 -8.40 6.00
N GLY A 221 2.37 -7.22 5.52
CA GLY A 221 2.10 -7.01 4.09
C GLY A 221 3.35 -7.23 3.21
N LEU A 222 4.53 -6.76 3.65
CA LEU A 222 5.79 -7.00 2.95
C LEU A 222 6.20 -8.48 2.98
N VAL A 223 5.91 -9.18 4.08
CA VAL A 223 6.12 -10.64 4.20
C VAL A 223 5.22 -11.38 3.20
N CYS A 224 3.94 -11.04 3.15
CA CYS A 224 3.01 -11.61 2.19
C CYS A 224 3.49 -11.39 0.74
N LEU A 225 3.90 -10.16 0.41
CA LEU A 225 4.46 -9.80 -0.90
C LEU A 225 5.66 -10.68 -1.27
N ILE A 226 6.67 -10.79 -0.39
CA ILE A 226 7.90 -11.52 -0.71
C ILE A 226 7.61 -13.02 -0.87
N GLN A 227 6.74 -13.60 -0.03
CA GLN A 227 6.36 -15.00 -0.12
C GLN A 227 5.61 -15.29 -1.43
N THR A 228 4.63 -14.47 -1.79
CA THR A 228 3.89 -14.62 -3.05
C THR A 228 4.81 -14.48 -4.26
N CYS A 229 5.71 -13.49 -4.29
CA CYS A 229 6.64 -13.29 -5.39
C CYS A 229 7.70 -14.42 -5.49
N THR A 230 8.21 -14.89 -4.35
CA THR A 230 9.15 -16.02 -4.30
C THR A 230 8.53 -17.28 -4.90
N SER A 231 7.34 -17.65 -4.40
CA SER A 231 6.58 -18.82 -4.86
C SER A 231 6.22 -18.72 -6.34
N ALA A 232 5.82 -17.53 -6.79
CA ALA A 232 5.45 -17.34 -8.19
C ALA A 232 6.64 -17.18 -9.13
N GLY A 233 7.88 -17.09 -8.67
CA GLY A 233 9.00 -16.99 -9.61
C GLY A 233 9.36 -15.57 -10.05
N VAL A 234 8.73 -14.54 -9.49
CA VAL A 234 8.82 -13.15 -9.97
C VAL A 234 9.56 -12.24 -8.99
N ARG A 235 9.94 -11.04 -9.46
CA ARG A 235 10.51 -10.00 -8.59
C ARG A 235 9.42 -9.38 -7.70
N PRO A 236 9.78 -8.87 -6.51
CA PRO A 236 8.85 -8.17 -5.62
C PRO A 236 8.50 -6.78 -6.17
N LEU A 237 7.65 -6.75 -7.20
CA LEU A 237 7.09 -5.53 -7.76
C LEU A 237 5.81 -5.15 -7.02
N VAL A 238 5.60 -3.85 -6.84
CA VAL A 238 4.41 -3.30 -6.21
C VAL A 238 3.71 -2.35 -7.18
N PHE A 239 2.43 -2.09 -6.90
CA PHE A 239 1.69 -1.04 -7.56
C PHE A 239 1.62 0.20 -6.69
N PHE A 240 1.71 1.38 -7.31
CA PHE A 240 1.21 2.60 -6.70
C PHE A 240 0.07 3.18 -7.53
N ARG A 241 -0.88 3.84 -6.86
CA ARG A 241 -2.01 4.49 -7.51
C ARG A 241 -2.26 5.86 -6.89
N HIS A 242 -2.38 6.85 -7.76
CA HIS A 242 -2.72 8.20 -7.35
C HIS A 242 -4.17 8.30 -6.87
N GLN A 243 -4.42 9.13 -5.86
CA GLN A 243 -5.75 9.30 -5.28
C GLN A 243 -6.81 9.89 -6.25
N HIS A 244 -6.38 10.46 -7.38
CA HIS A 244 -7.29 10.99 -8.40
C HIS A 244 -7.35 10.11 -9.66
N SER A 245 -6.74 8.92 -9.64
CA SER A 245 -6.59 8.05 -10.79
C SER A 245 -7.07 6.63 -10.50
N VAL A 246 -7.62 5.97 -11.52
CA VAL A 246 -7.88 4.53 -11.50
C VAL A 246 -6.66 3.71 -11.92
N GLN A 247 -5.73 4.32 -12.64
CA GLN A 247 -4.58 3.65 -13.24
C GLN A 247 -3.55 3.31 -12.17
N TYR A 248 -3.29 2.01 -11.97
CA TYR A 248 -2.11 1.55 -11.23
C TYR A 248 -0.85 1.77 -12.06
N ARG A 249 0.30 1.90 -11.39
CA ARG A 249 1.63 2.04 -12.01
C ARG A 249 2.59 1.09 -11.31
N TYR A 250 3.51 0.50 -12.06
CA TYR A 250 4.53 -0.40 -11.50
C TYR A 250 5.61 0.40 -10.78
N ALA A 251 6.03 -0.11 -9.63
CA ALA A 251 7.22 0.35 -8.94
C ALA A 251 8.00 -0.82 -8.35
N THR A 252 9.32 -0.65 -8.27
CA THR A 252 10.17 -1.47 -7.42
C THR A 252 10.14 -0.91 -6.00
N VAL A 253 10.22 -1.80 -5.03
CA VAL A 253 10.31 -1.44 -3.61
C VAL A 253 11.71 -1.75 -3.09
N ARG A 254 12.28 -0.80 -2.35
CA ARG A 254 13.55 -0.91 -1.64
C ARG A 254 13.32 -0.57 -0.19
N ILE A 255 13.81 -1.40 0.72
CA ILE A 255 13.72 -1.14 2.15
C ILE A 255 14.79 -0.11 2.52
N LEU A 256 14.41 0.93 3.26
CA LEU A 256 15.36 1.94 3.74
C LEU A 256 15.97 1.48 5.06
N GLU A 257 17.30 1.49 5.14
CA GLU A 257 18.05 1.05 6.32
C GLU A 257 18.30 2.18 7.33
N GLU A 258 18.16 3.44 6.89
CA GLU A 258 18.41 4.65 7.67
C GLU A 258 17.16 5.53 7.64
N CYS A 259 16.38 5.53 8.74
CA CYS A 259 15.13 6.26 8.95
C CYS A 259 14.97 6.65 10.43
#